data_AF-A0A8I3AWK7-F1
#
_entry.id   AF-A0A8I3AWK7-F1
#
_cell.length_a   1.000
_cell.length_b   1.000
_cell.length_c   1.000
_cell.angle_alpha   90.00
_cell.angle_beta   90.00
_cell.angle_gamma   90.00
#
_symmetry.space_group_name_H-M   'P 1'
#
loop_
_entity.id
_entity.type
_entity.pdbx_description
1 polymer ?
#
loop_
_entity_poly.entity_id
_entity_poly.type
_entity_poly.pdbx_seq_one_letter_code
_entity_poly.pdbx_strand_id
1 'polypeptide(L)'
;MMDVLHEICRRARSKNARIIIDAESQHYQKGICLVGMELAHIYNRDGCARIYNTYQAYLKSTAATLDSHLKQAAEEGFTLGLKLVRGAYMSSDKRSLIHDTKQDTDNAYNAISQGALKCEIGRIGAPGGLPFPSVDLFLASHNRESLVAAHKTHQSRVQLGLPTVQLDFAQLHGMSDDLSFDLVQMGARGDHAPGVYKCSTWGTLGQCLAYLMRRAAENRDAVSRSSDEYRALKKEVRGRLGFRR
;
A
#
# COMPACT_ATOMS: atom_id res chain seq x y z
N MET A 1 -18.97 18.68 -5.21
CA MET A 1 -18.06 17.50 -5.17
C MET A 1 -17.62 17.22 -3.74
N MET A 2 -17.03 18.19 -3.03
CA MET A 2 -16.59 18.00 -1.64
C MET A 2 -17.73 17.59 -0.70
N ASP A 3 -18.93 18.17 -0.82
CA ASP A 3 -20.07 17.78 0.02
C ASP A 3 -20.40 16.28 -0.05
N VAL A 4 -20.35 15.71 -1.26
CA VAL A 4 -20.56 14.27 -1.50
C VAL A 4 -19.45 13.45 -0.84
N LEU A 5 -18.20 13.88 -0.96
CA LEU A 5 -17.07 13.21 -0.30
C LEU A 5 -17.19 13.27 1.23
N HIS A 6 -17.63 14.39 1.80
CA HIS A 6 -17.92 14.49 3.23
C HIS A 6 -19.07 13.58 3.65
N GLU A 7 -20.13 13.45 2.85
CA GLU A 7 -21.20 12.50 3.12
C GLU A 7 -20.69 11.05 3.14
N ILE A 8 -19.87 10.66 2.16
CA ILE A 8 -19.24 9.34 2.09
C ILE A 8 -18.37 9.10 3.33
N CYS A 9 -17.52 10.06 3.70
CA CYS A 9 -16.64 9.96 4.87
C CYS A 9 -17.42 9.81 6.18
N ARG A 10 -18.48 10.60 6.38
CA ARG A 10 -19.37 10.47 7.56
C ARG A 10 -20.02 9.10 7.62
N ARG A 11 -20.51 8.60 6.49
CA ARG A 11 -21.17 7.28 6.41
C ARG A 11 -20.19 6.14 6.62
N ALA A 12 -18.99 6.22 6.06
CA ALA A 12 -17.92 5.26 6.31
C ALA A 12 -17.52 5.24 7.79
N ARG A 13 -17.35 6.41 8.42
CA ARG A 13 -17.06 6.54 9.86
C ARG A 13 -18.13 5.86 10.71
N SER A 14 -19.41 6.08 10.42
CA SER A 14 -20.52 5.44 11.16
C SER A 14 -20.52 3.91 11.09
N LYS A 15 -19.87 3.34 10.06
CA LYS A 15 -19.72 1.90 9.85
C LYS A 15 -18.35 1.36 10.24
N ASN A 16 -17.51 2.18 10.87
CA ASN A 16 -16.11 1.84 11.18
C ASN A 16 -15.31 1.39 9.92
N ALA A 17 -15.70 1.90 8.74
CA ALA A 17 -15.05 1.58 7.48
C ALA A 17 -13.93 2.57 7.17
N ARG A 18 -12.89 2.07 6.48
CA ARG A 18 -11.77 2.88 5.98
C ARG A 18 -12.00 3.23 4.51
N ILE A 19 -11.61 4.44 4.11
CA ILE A 19 -11.64 4.92 2.74
C ILE A 19 -10.21 4.99 2.24
N ILE A 20 -9.97 4.34 1.12
CA ILE A 20 -8.69 4.38 0.42
C ILE A 20 -8.91 5.15 -0.87
N ILE A 21 -8.25 6.30 -1.00
CA ILE A 21 -8.30 7.13 -2.18
C ILE A 21 -7.25 6.60 -3.16
N ASP A 22 -7.71 6.07 -4.28
CA ASP A 22 -6.83 5.53 -5.31
C ASP A 22 -6.04 6.63 -6.00
N ALA A 23 -4.81 6.29 -6.40
CA ALA A 23 -4.01 7.14 -7.26
C ALA A 23 -4.33 6.84 -8.73
N GLU A 24 -4.36 7.89 -9.55
CA GLU A 24 -4.60 7.81 -10.98
C GLU A 24 -3.34 8.25 -11.78
N SER A 25 -3.52 8.66 -13.03
CA SER A 25 -2.44 9.22 -13.85
C SER A 25 -1.99 10.57 -13.30
N GLN A 26 -0.77 10.99 -13.65
CA GLN A 26 -0.19 12.24 -13.16
C GLN A 26 -0.95 13.49 -13.62
N HIS A 27 -1.84 13.34 -14.60
CA HIS A 27 -2.72 14.42 -15.03
C HIS A 27 -3.72 14.84 -13.93
N TYR A 28 -4.24 13.89 -13.15
CA TYR A 28 -5.25 14.14 -12.10
C TYR A 28 -4.68 14.07 -10.68
N GLN A 29 -3.54 13.38 -10.51
CA GLN A 29 -3.04 12.97 -9.19
C GLN A 29 -2.87 14.12 -8.19
N LYS A 30 -2.48 15.33 -8.65
CA LYS A 30 -2.35 16.49 -7.76
C LYS A 30 -3.67 16.86 -7.08
N GLY A 31 -4.77 16.92 -7.84
CA GLY A 31 -6.09 17.24 -7.30
C GLY A 31 -6.59 16.16 -6.34
N ILE A 32 -6.39 14.89 -6.71
CA ILE A 32 -6.75 13.73 -5.88
C ILE A 32 -6.00 13.78 -4.54
N CYS A 33 -4.68 14.02 -4.57
CA CYS A 33 -3.86 14.13 -3.36
C CYS A 33 -4.32 15.27 -2.45
N LEU A 34 -4.62 16.46 -2.99
CA LEU A 34 -5.08 17.60 -2.20
C LEU A 34 -6.39 17.29 -1.48
N VAL A 35 -7.38 16.77 -2.21
CA VAL A 35 -8.67 16.35 -1.63
C VAL A 35 -8.45 15.30 -0.54
N GLY A 36 -7.60 14.31 -0.79
CA GLY A 36 -7.37 13.27 0.19
C GLY A 36 -6.62 13.73 1.44
N MET A 37 -5.70 14.69 1.31
CA MET A 37 -5.04 15.34 2.45
C MET A 37 -6.03 16.18 3.27
N GLU A 38 -6.92 16.94 2.62
CA GLU A 38 -7.99 17.68 3.30
C GLU A 38 -8.93 16.75 4.08
N LEU A 39 -9.36 15.64 3.46
CA LEU A 39 -10.19 14.65 4.14
C LEU A 39 -9.44 13.95 5.29
N ALA A 40 -8.16 13.61 5.11
CA ALA A 40 -7.34 13.03 6.18
C ALA A 40 -7.19 14.00 7.36
N HIS A 41 -6.93 15.28 7.09
CA HIS A 41 -6.87 16.32 8.10
C HIS A 41 -8.18 16.42 8.90
N ILE A 42 -9.33 16.19 8.29
CA ILE A 42 -10.63 16.30 8.99
C ILE A 42 -10.98 15.02 9.74
N TYR A 43 -10.71 13.84 9.15
CA TYR A 43 -11.25 12.57 9.64
C TYR A 43 -10.23 11.64 10.34
N ASN A 44 -8.92 11.90 10.26
CA ASN A 44 -7.88 11.08 10.89
C ASN A 44 -7.34 11.70 12.19
N ARG A 45 -8.24 12.05 13.12
CA ARG A 45 -7.88 12.75 14.38
C ARG A 45 -7.67 11.83 15.59
N ASP A 46 -8.15 10.60 15.52
CA ASP A 46 -8.22 9.70 16.67
C ASP A 46 -6.99 8.77 16.76
N GLY A 47 -5.84 9.17 16.19
CA GLY A 47 -4.61 8.36 16.17
C GLY A 47 -4.63 7.16 15.22
N CYS A 48 -5.69 6.99 14.43
CA CYS A 48 -5.83 5.95 13.41
C CYS A 48 -6.26 6.57 12.07
N ALA A 49 -5.70 6.06 10.97
CA ALA A 49 -6.10 6.49 9.64
C ALA A 49 -7.44 5.86 9.24
N ARG A 50 -8.41 6.73 8.93
CA ARG A 50 -9.67 6.36 8.27
C ARG A 50 -9.60 6.63 6.79
N ILE A 51 -8.88 7.68 6.40
CA ILE A 51 -8.62 8.07 5.03
C ILE A 51 -7.17 7.77 4.69
N TYR A 52 -6.95 7.04 3.60
CA TYR A 52 -5.63 6.73 3.06
C TYR A 52 -5.45 7.39 1.71
N ASN A 53 -4.30 8.04 1.53
CA ASN A 53 -3.82 8.48 0.23
C ASN A 53 -2.91 7.42 -0.38
N THR A 54 -3.04 7.21 -1.69
CA THR A 54 -2.19 6.28 -2.44
C THR A 54 -0.97 7.01 -3.02
N TYR A 55 0.23 6.51 -2.71
CA TYR A 55 1.52 7.00 -3.17
C TYR A 55 2.14 5.99 -4.13
N GLN A 56 2.59 6.45 -5.28
CA GLN A 56 3.07 5.59 -6.37
C GLN A 56 4.60 5.66 -6.46
N ALA A 57 5.29 4.61 -6.01
CA ALA A 57 6.75 4.59 -5.88
C ALA A 57 7.53 4.61 -7.21
N TYR A 58 6.88 4.38 -8.36
CA TYR A 58 7.50 4.53 -9.68
C TYR A 58 7.85 5.98 -10.05
N LEU A 59 7.28 6.99 -9.36
CA LEU A 59 7.56 8.39 -9.63
C LEU A 59 8.77 8.88 -8.83
N LYS A 60 9.66 9.61 -9.51
CA LYS A 60 10.82 10.27 -8.89
C LYS A 60 10.42 11.29 -7.81
N SER A 61 9.20 11.85 -7.89
CA SER A 61 8.67 12.87 -6.97
C SER A 61 8.02 12.31 -5.70
N THR A 62 7.77 11.00 -5.60
CA THR A 62 6.97 10.42 -4.51
C THR A 62 7.59 10.64 -3.14
N ALA A 63 8.91 10.50 -3.02
CA ALA A 63 9.61 10.74 -1.75
C ALA A 63 9.45 12.20 -1.26
N ALA A 64 9.60 13.17 -2.16
CA ALA A 64 9.43 14.59 -1.82
C ALA A 64 7.96 14.93 -1.47
N THR A 65 7.01 14.33 -2.18
CA THR A 65 5.57 14.51 -1.91
C THR A 65 5.22 13.95 -0.53
N LEU A 66 5.71 12.75 -0.21
CA LEU A 66 5.50 12.12 1.09
C LEU A 66 6.15 12.91 2.23
N ASP A 67 7.37 13.41 2.04
CA ASP A 67 8.04 14.30 3.02
C ASP A 67 7.18 15.53 3.33
N SER A 68 6.62 16.18 2.30
CA SER A 68 5.71 17.33 2.51
C SER A 68 4.45 16.95 3.30
N HIS A 69 3.82 15.81 2.98
CA HIS A 69 2.60 15.38 3.66
C HIS A 69 2.84 14.90 5.09
N LEU A 70 4.00 14.28 5.36
CA LEU A 70 4.42 13.92 6.72
C LEU A 70 4.67 15.17 7.57
N LYS A 71 5.31 16.20 7.02
CA LYS A 71 5.47 17.50 7.70
C LYS A 71 4.13 18.10 8.06
N GLN A 72 3.23 18.17 7.09
CA GLN A 72 1.88 18.69 7.31
C GLN A 72 1.14 17.90 8.40
N ALA A 73 1.21 16.55 8.37
CA ALA A 73 0.60 15.70 9.39
C ALA A 73 1.18 15.93 10.79
N ALA A 74 2.49 16.19 10.89
CA ALA A 74 3.16 16.50 12.15
C ALA A 74 2.78 17.89 12.69
N GLU A 75 2.76 18.90 11.82
CA GLU A 75 2.43 20.29 12.18
C GLU A 75 0.95 20.46 12.55
N GLU A 76 0.06 19.81 11.82
CA GLU A 76 -1.38 19.96 11.99
C GLU A 76 -2.00 18.88 12.89
N GLY A 77 -1.23 17.87 13.30
CA GLY A 77 -1.63 16.86 14.29
C GLY A 77 -2.72 15.90 13.83
N PHE A 78 -2.55 15.24 12.67
CA PHE A 78 -3.44 14.16 12.21
C PHE A 78 -2.65 12.92 11.79
N THR A 79 -3.31 11.75 11.79
CA THR A 79 -2.69 10.50 11.34
C THR A 79 -2.67 10.43 9.82
N LEU A 80 -1.49 10.25 9.22
CA LEU A 80 -1.36 10.07 7.78
C LEU A 80 -1.67 8.61 7.39
N GLY A 81 -2.73 8.39 6.61
CA GLY A 81 -2.97 7.10 5.97
C GLY A 81 -2.11 6.97 4.70
N LEU A 82 -1.07 6.15 4.76
CA LEU A 82 -0.10 5.95 3.68
C LEU A 82 -0.33 4.61 3.00
N LYS A 83 -1.05 4.60 1.87
CA LYS A 83 -1.08 3.43 0.97
C LYS A 83 0.06 3.53 -0.03
N LEU A 84 0.99 2.59 0.01
CA LEU A 84 2.12 2.55 -0.92
C LEU A 84 1.90 1.50 -2.00
N VAL A 85 2.01 1.90 -3.26
CA VAL A 85 2.00 1.03 -4.45
C VAL A 85 3.23 1.30 -5.31
N ARG A 86 3.56 0.42 -6.25
CA ARG A 86 4.54 0.77 -7.30
C ARG A 86 3.95 1.77 -8.29
N GLY A 87 2.78 1.46 -8.86
CA GLY A 87 2.10 2.30 -9.84
C GLY A 87 1.40 1.43 -10.89
N ALA A 88 0.41 2.00 -11.59
CA ALA A 88 -0.39 1.27 -12.59
C ALA A 88 -0.55 2.04 -13.92
N TYR A 89 0.12 3.19 -14.06
CA TYR A 89 -0.03 4.12 -15.19
C TYR A 89 1.31 4.36 -15.93
N MET A 90 2.27 3.45 -15.78
CA MET A 90 3.61 3.53 -16.39
C MET A 90 3.59 3.68 -17.90
N SER A 91 2.61 3.07 -18.58
CA SER A 91 2.45 3.12 -20.02
C SER A 91 1.84 4.44 -20.53
N SER A 92 1.12 5.17 -19.68
CA SER A 92 0.38 6.38 -20.07
C SER A 92 1.02 7.68 -19.56
N ASP A 93 1.76 7.63 -18.46
CA ASP A 93 2.39 8.82 -17.89
C ASP A 93 3.68 9.20 -18.61
N LYS A 94 4.08 10.47 -18.46
CA LYS A 94 5.32 11.00 -19.04
C LYS A 94 6.52 10.23 -18.49
N ARG A 95 7.29 9.59 -19.38
CA ARG A 95 8.44 8.75 -19.02
C ARG A 95 9.46 9.45 -18.12
N SER A 96 9.67 10.75 -18.29
CA SER A 96 10.62 11.56 -17.52
C SER A 96 10.28 11.67 -16.02
N LEU A 97 9.02 11.46 -15.65
CA LEU A 97 8.58 11.48 -14.25
C LEU A 97 8.85 10.15 -13.52
N ILE A 98 9.06 9.08 -14.30
CA ILE A 98 9.16 7.71 -13.81
C ILE A 98 10.64 7.34 -13.66
N HIS A 99 10.96 6.55 -12.64
CA HIS A 99 12.30 5.97 -12.46
C HIS A 99 12.82 5.24 -13.72
N ASP A 100 14.13 5.23 -13.92
CA ASP A 100 14.72 4.77 -15.19
C ASP A 100 14.66 3.24 -15.31
N THR A 101 14.73 2.52 -14.19
CA THR A 101 14.60 1.07 -14.14
C THR A 101 13.52 0.59 -13.18
N LYS A 102 13.08 -0.66 -13.36
CA LYS A 102 12.24 -1.37 -12.39
C LYS A 102 12.92 -1.44 -11.01
N GLN A 103 14.23 -1.70 -10.99
CA GLN A 103 14.98 -1.81 -9.74
C GLN A 103 14.96 -0.49 -8.96
N ASP A 104 15.04 0.65 -9.63
CA ASP A 104 14.93 1.96 -8.99
C ASP A 104 13.54 2.17 -8.36
N THR A 105 12.48 1.71 -9.04
CA THR A 105 11.11 1.72 -8.48
C THR A 105 11.00 0.80 -7.26
N ASP A 106 11.62 -0.39 -7.31
CA ASP A 106 11.67 -1.31 -6.18
C ASP A 106 12.45 -0.70 -4.99
N ASN A 107 13.58 -0.06 -5.26
CA ASN A 107 14.41 0.62 -4.28
C ASN A 107 13.62 1.77 -3.63
N ALA A 108 12.91 2.59 -4.42
CA ALA A 108 12.07 3.67 -3.92
C ALA A 108 10.92 3.14 -3.03
N TYR A 109 10.22 2.08 -3.48
CA TYR A 109 9.17 1.43 -2.70
C TYR A 109 9.71 0.89 -1.37
N ASN A 110 10.83 0.17 -1.41
CA ASN A 110 11.44 -0.44 -0.23
C ASN A 110 11.97 0.64 0.72
N ALA A 111 12.59 1.71 0.21
CA ALA A 111 13.08 2.82 1.03
C ALA A 111 11.93 3.51 1.78
N ILE A 112 10.82 3.81 1.11
CA ILE A 112 9.65 4.42 1.75
C ILE A 112 9.03 3.47 2.78
N SER A 113 8.83 2.21 2.43
CA SER A 113 8.26 1.19 3.33
C SER A 113 9.11 1.01 4.58
N GLN A 114 10.42 0.86 4.43
CA GLN A 114 11.35 0.65 5.55
C GLN A 114 11.50 1.93 6.38
N GLY A 115 11.54 3.10 5.75
CA GLY A 115 11.58 4.39 6.45
C GLY A 115 10.34 4.61 7.31
N ALA A 116 9.14 4.35 6.78
CA ALA A 116 7.90 4.46 7.53
C ALA A 116 7.89 3.52 8.75
N LEU A 117 8.29 2.25 8.57
CA LEU A 117 8.39 1.28 9.68
C LEU A 117 9.42 1.68 10.73
N LYS A 118 10.51 2.33 10.31
CA LYS A 118 11.54 2.84 11.23
C LYS A 118 11.16 4.18 11.87
N CYS A 119 10.02 4.76 11.49
CA CYS A 119 9.62 6.12 11.84
C CYS A 119 10.70 7.15 11.47
N GLU A 120 11.36 6.96 10.32
CA GLU A 120 12.41 7.85 9.82
C GLU A 120 12.38 7.91 8.29
N ILE A 121 11.99 9.05 7.73
CA ILE A 121 12.00 9.32 6.29
C ILE A 121 12.64 10.69 6.06
N GLY A 122 13.80 10.70 5.40
CA GLY A 122 14.53 11.93 5.15
C GLY A 122 14.91 12.64 6.45
N ARG A 123 14.37 13.84 6.69
CA ARG A 123 14.61 14.61 7.91
C ARG A 123 13.53 14.43 8.98
N ILE A 124 12.49 13.66 8.70
CA ILE A 124 11.36 13.44 9.61
C ILE A 124 11.64 12.18 10.41
N GLY A 125 11.62 12.28 11.73
CA GLY A 125 11.99 11.21 12.67
C GLY A 125 13.48 11.05 12.92
N ALA A 126 14.33 11.68 12.11
CA ALA A 126 15.78 11.68 12.31
C ALA A 126 16.20 12.52 13.53
N PRO A 127 17.34 12.22 14.18
CA PRO A 127 17.89 13.04 15.25
C PRO A 127 18.10 14.51 14.81
N GLY A 128 17.53 15.46 15.56
CA GLY A 128 17.57 16.89 15.20
C GLY A 128 16.64 17.29 14.04
N GLY A 129 15.78 16.38 13.61
CA GLY A 129 14.72 16.59 12.62
C GLY A 129 13.36 16.93 13.24
N LEU A 130 12.32 16.94 12.39
CA LEU A 130 10.93 17.04 12.86
C LEU A 130 10.47 15.70 13.45
N PRO A 131 9.56 15.69 14.44
CA PRO A 131 9.02 14.45 14.97
C PRO A 131 8.30 13.66 13.87
N PHE A 132 8.39 12.33 13.93
CA PHE A 132 7.63 11.48 13.01
C PHE A 132 6.15 11.49 13.42
N PRO A 133 5.22 11.88 12.53
CA PRO A 133 3.80 11.94 12.86
C PRO A 133 3.23 10.53 13.07
N SER A 134 1.99 10.46 13.58
CA SER A 134 1.22 9.23 13.52
C SER A 134 0.99 8.85 12.05
N VAL A 135 1.30 7.60 11.69
CA VAL A 135 1.14 7.07 10.33
C VAL A 135 0.56 5.66 10.43
N ASP A 136 -0.39 5.35 9.55
CA ASP A 136 -0.83 3.98 9.28
C ASP A 136 -0.37 3.59 7.88
N LEU A 137 0.44 2.55 7.79
CA LEU A 137 1.08 2.09 6.57
C LEU A 137 0.30 0.92 5.95
N PHE A 138 -0.09 1.09 4.70
CA PHE A 138 -0.78 0.10 3.91
C PHE A 138 0.08 -0.29 2.69
N LEU A 139 0.72 -1.46 2.74
CA LEU A 139 1.63 -1.92 1.68
C LEU A 139 0.90 -2.78 0.64
N ALA A 140 0.69 -2.22 -0.56
CA ALA A 140 0.02 -2.89 -1.67
C ALA A 140 1.03 -3.37 -2.72
N SER A 141 1.32 -4.67 -2.72
CA SER A 141 2.37 -5.25 -3.57
C SER A 141 2.22 -6.77 -3.74
N HIS A 142 2.62 -7.25 -4.92
CA HIS A 142 2.78 -8.68 -5.24
C HIS A 142 4.25 -9.14 -5.18
N ASN A 143 5.18 -8.26 -4.77
CA ASN A 143 6.58 -8.61 -4.58
C ASN A 143 6.76 -9.20 -3.16
N ARG A 144 7.02 -10.51 -3.11
CA ARG A 144 7.28 -11.28 -1.89
C ARG A 144 8.44 -10.73 -1.08
N GLU A 145 9.55 -10.41 -1.72
CA GLU A 145 10.76 -9.89 -1.06
C GLU A 145 10.45 -8.59 -0.31
N SER A 146 9.80 -7.63 -0.97
CA SER A 146 9.40 -6.36 -0.36
C SER A 146 8.50 -6.57 0.87
N LEU A 147 7.46 -7.41 0.75
CA LEU A 147 6.48 -7.58 1.82
C LEU A 147 7.03 -8.40 3.00
N VAL A 148 7.80 -9.44 2.74
CA VAL A 148 8.45 -10.25 3.78
C VAL A 148 9.48 -9.40 4.53
N ALA A 149 10.28 -8.58 3.83
CA ALA A 149 11.24 -7.69 4.49
C ALA A 149 10.54 -6.65 5.36
N ALA A 150 9.44 -6.06 4.89
CA ALA A 150 8.62 -5.14 5.69
C ALA A 150 8.04 -5.81 6.94
N HIS A 151 7.49 -7.01 6.81
CA HIS A 151 6.96 -7.78 7.95
C HIS A 151 8.05 -8.07 8.99
N LYS A 152 9.23 -8.54 8.56
CA LYS A 152 10.36 -8.82 9.46
C LYS A 152 10.83 -7.57 10.20
N THR A 153 10.95 -6.43 9.50
CA THR A 153 11.30 -5.16 10.15
C THR A 153 10.26 -4.77 11.19
N HIS A 154 8.98 -4.80 10.84
CA HIS A 154 7.89 -4.47 11.77
C HIS A 154 7.93 -5.38 13.02
N GLN A 155 8.00 -6.69 12.82
CA GLN A 155 8.04 -7.67 13.91
C GLN A 155 9.26 -7.46 14.81
N SER A 156 10.45 -7.25 14.23
CA SER A 156 11.67 -7.00 15.00
C SER A 156 11.56 -5.74 15.85
N ARG A 157 10.99 -4.66 15.31
CA ARG A 157 10.80 -3.42 16.07
C ARG A 157 9.81 -3.58 17.23
N VAL A 158 8.68 -4.26 16.99
CA VAL A 158 7.71 -4.60 18.04
C VAL A 158 8.36 -5.43 19.15
N GLN A 159 9.12 -6.48 18.80
CA GLN A 159 9.82 -7.33 19.77
C GLN A 159 10.87 -6.57 20.59
N LEU A 160 11.52 -5.58 19.99
CA LEU A 160 12.52 -4.74 20.64
C LEU A 160 11.92 -3.53 21.38
N GLY A 161 10.59 -3.34 21.35
CA GLY A 161 9.94 -2.16 21.91
C GLY A 161 10.31 -0.84 21.22
N LEU A 162 10.78 -0.90 19.97
CA LEU A 162 11.15 0.29 19.19
C LEU A 162 9.89 0.91 18.53
N PRO A 163 9.84 2.25 18.36
CA PRO A 163 8.71 2.90 17.70
C PRO A 163 8.45 2.34 16.30
N THR A 164 7.21 2.03 15.95
CA THR A 164 6.83 1.63 14.59
C THR A 164 5.42 2.13 14.29
N VAL A 165 5.06 2.12 13.01
CA VAL A 165 3.72 2.45 12.51
C VAL A 165 2.82 1.23 12.47
N GLN A 166 1.50 1.43 12.46
CA GLN A 166 0.56 0.36 12.12
C GLN A 166 0.83 -0.12 10.70
N LEU A 167 0.78 -1.43 10.48
CA LEU A 167 1.09 -2.05 9.20
C LEU A 167 -0.04 -2.96 8.75
N ASP A 168 -0.51 -2.76 7.53
CA ASP A 168 -1.41 -3.66 6.80
C ASP A 168 -0.85 -3.96 5.40
N PHE A 169 -1.24 -5.10 4.83
CA PHE A 169 -0.88 -5.54 3.49
C PHE A 169 -2.10 -5.63 2.57
N ALA A 170 -1.93 -5.29 1.29
CA ALA A 170 -2.91 -5.62 0.26
C ALA A 170 -2.29 -6.31 -0.94
N GLN A 171 -3.11 -7.15 -1.56
CA GLN A 171 -2.91 -7.69 -2.89
C GLN A 171 -4.19 -7.52 -3.70
N LEU A 172 -4.10 -7.52 -5.02
CA LEU A 172 -5.27 -7.64 -5.89
C LEU A 172 -5.91 -9.02 -5.72
N HIS A 173 -7.23 -9.07 -5.76
CA HIS A 173 -7.97 -10.33 -5.71
C HIS A 173 -7.65 -11.19 -6.96
N GLY A 174 -7.40 -12.49 -6.75
CA GLY A 174 -7.02 -13.42 -7.81
C GLY A 174 -5.53 -13.39 -8.19
N MET A 175 -4.68 -12.75 -7.39
CA MET A 175 -3.23 -12.66 -7.63
C MET A 175 -2.44 -12.84 -6.33
N SER A 176 -1.39 -13.67 -6.36
CA SER A 176 -0.46 -13.88 -5.23
C SER A 176 -1.15 -14.29 -3.93
N ASP A 177 -2.07 -15.26 -4.02
CA ASP A 177 -2.77 -15.80 -2.85
C ASP A 177 -1.82 -16.57 -1.93
N ASP A 178 -0.82 -17.25 -2.49
CA ASP A 178 0.27 -17.89 -1.74
C ASP A 178 0.97 -16.88 -0.81
N LEU A 179 1.31 -15.70 -1.32
CA LEU A 179 1.93 -14.64 -0.54
C LEU A 179 0.98 -14.09 0.51
N SER A 180 -0.30 -13.91 0.19
CA SER A 180 -1.30 -13.47 1.17
C SER A 180 -1.43 -14.46 2.33
N PHE A 181 -1.49 -15.75 2.05
CA PHE A 181 -1.57 -16.79 3.09
C PHE A 181 -0.30 -16.83 3.94
N ASP A 182 0.87 -16.71 3.31
CA ASP A 182 2.14 -16.65 4.03
C ASP A 182 2.17 -15.44 4.98
N LEU A 183 1.70 -14.27 4.54
CA LEU A 183 1.64 -13.06 5.38
C LEU A 183 0.70 -13.24 6.58
N VAL A 184 -0.48 -13.84 6.37
CA VAL A 184 -1.42 -14.17 7.46
C VAL A 184 -0.76 -15.14 8.45
N GLN A 185 -0.09 -16.19 7.95
CA GLN A 185 0.54 -17.20 8.80
C GLN A 185 1.72 -16.61 9.60
N MET A 186 2.52 -15.73 9.00
CA MET A 186 3.60 -15.03 9.69
C MET A 186 3.05 -14.08 10.78
N GLY A 187 1.92 -13.41 10.50
CA GLY A 187 1.25 -12.51 11.44
C GLY A 187 0.54 -13.19 12.61
N ALA A 188 0.01 -14.40 12.42
CA ALA A 188 -0.83 -15.11 13.41
C ALA A 188 -0.16 -15.43 14.76
N ARG A 189 1.12 -15.09 14.96
CA ARG A 189 1.90 -15.40 16.16
C ARG A 189 1.96 -14.27 17.19
N GLY A 190 1.18 -13.19 17.07
CA GLY A 190 1.17 -12.11 18.05
C GLY A 190 -0.11 -11.25 18.07
N ASP A 191 -0.32 -10.53 19.17
CA ASP A 191 -1.51 -9.71 19.45
C ASP A 191 -1.67 -8.47 18.53
N HIS A 192 -0.66 -8.16 17.72
CA HIS A 192 -0.63 -7.04 16.78
C HIS A 192 -0.24 -7.49 15.36
N ALA A 193 -0.88 -8.56 14.90
CA ALA A 193 -0.68 -9.09 13.55
C ALA A 193 -1.13 -8.07 12.48
N PRO A 194 -0.28 -7.74 11.50
CA PRO A 194 -0.70 -6.96 10.34
C PRO A 194 -1.91 -7.58 9.62
N GLY A 195 -2.90 -6.78 9.27
CA GLY A 195 -4.01 -7.24 8.45
C GLY A 195 -3.56 -7.53 7.01
N VAL A 196 -4.22 -8.49 6.36
CA VAL A 196 -3.96 -8.85 4.96
C VAL A 196 -5.26 -8.77 4.18
N TYR A 197 -5.30 -7.91 3.17
CA TYR A 197 -6.51 -7.53 2.44
C TYR A 197 -6.42 -7.89 0.95
N LYS A 198 -7.56 -8.21 0.36
CA LYS A 198 -7.70 -8.36 -1.10
C LYS A 198 -8.52 -7.21 -1.69
N CYS A 199 -7.92 -6.47 -2.61
CA CYS A 199 -8.61 -5.45 -3.39
C CYS A 199 -9.45 -6.15 -4.46
N SER A 200 -10.77 -6.09 -4.29
CA SER A 200 -11.75 -6.68 -5.20
C SER A 200 -12.51 -5.58 -5.91
N THR A 201 -12.75 -5.77 -7.21
CA THR A 201 -13.63 -4.90 -7.99
C THR A 201 -15.02 -5.51 -8.08
N TRP A 202 -16.03 -4.65 -8.10
CA TRP A 202 -17.42 -5.06 -8.18
C TRP A 202 -18.16 -4.14 -9.16
N GLY A 203 -18.96 -4.74 -10.04
CA GLY A 203 -19.70 -4.04 -11.08
C GLY A 203 -19.97 -4.94 -12.29
N THR A 204 -20.64 -4.38 -13.29
CA THR A 204 -20.82 -5.03 -14.60
C THR A 204 -19.49 -5.11 -15.36
N LEU A 205 -19.42 -5.98 -16.37
CA LEU A 205 -18.24 -6.10 -17.25
C LEU A 205 -17.82 -4.74 -17.84
N GLY A 206 -18.79 -3.93 -18.29
CA GLY A 206 -18.52 -2.60 -18.85
C GLY A 206 -17.91 -1.64 -17.83
N GLN A 207 -18.42 -1.63 -16.59
CA GLN A 207 -17.88 -0.80 -15.51
C GLN A 207 -16.47 -1.24 -15.09
N CYS A 208 -16.16 -2.53 -15.19
CA CYS A 208 -14.86 -3.08 -14.81
C CYS A 208 -13.85 -3.15 -15.96
N LEU A 209 -14.22 -2.78 -17.20
CA LEU A 209 -13.38 -2.99 -18.38
C LEU A 209 -12.01 -2.31 -18.28
N ALA A 210 -11.96 -1.06 -17.83
CA ALA A 210 -10.70 -0.31 -17.67
C ALA A 210 -9.79 -0.97 -16.61
N TYR A 211 -10.36 -1.50 -15.54
CA TYR A 211 -9.61 -2.27 -14.54
C TYR A 211 -9.06 -3.56 -15.15
N LEU A 212 -9.89 -4.32 -15.87
CA LEU A 212 -9.48 -5.57 -16.51
C LEU A 212 -8.35 -5.36 -17.52
N MET A 213 -8.40 -4.28 -18.32
CA MET A 213 -7.33 -3.94 -19.26
C MET A 213 -6.00 -3.65 -18.56
N ARG A 214 -6.02 -2.90 -17.44
CA ARG A 214 -4.81 -2.67 -16.63
C ARG A 214 -4.26 -3.95 -16.03
N ARG A 215 -5.14 -4.86 -15.58
CA ARG A 215 -4.74 -6.18 -15.07
C ARG A 215 -4.14 -7.07 -16.17
N ALA A 216 -4.71 -7.06 -17.37
CA ALA A 216 -4.15 -7.80 -18.50
C ALA A 216 -2.75 -7.29 -18.86
N ALA A 217 -2.53 -5.97 -18.85
CA ALA A 217 -1.22 -5.38 -19.09
C ALA A 217 -0.20 -5.74 -17.98
N GLU A 218 -0.58 -5.61 -16.71
CA GLU A 218 0.28 -5.98 -15.57
C GLU A 218 0.61 -7.49 -15.56
N ASN A 219 -0.38 -8.32 -15.88
CA ASN A 219 -0.20 -9.77 -15.88
C ASN A 219 0.66 -10.25 -17.04
N ARG A 220 0.70 -9.53 -18.17
CA ARG A 220 1.62 -9.83 -19.26
C ARG A 220 3.08 -9.85 -18.79
N ASP A 221 3.45 -8.91 -17.93
CA ASP A 221 4.78 -8.86 -17.31
C ASP A 221 4.90 -9.84 -16.13
N ALA A 222 3.78 -10.25 -15.53
CA ALA A 222 3.70 -11.21 -14.44
C ALA A 222 3.67 -12.69 -14.87
N VAL A 223 3.56 -13.02 -16.17
CA VAL A 223 3.51 -14.42 -16.66
C VAL A 223 4.71 -15.25 -16.18
N SER A 224 5.86 -14.62 -15.94
CA SER A 224 7.02 -15.27 -15.31
C SER A 224 6.75 -15.73 -13.86
N ARG A 225 5.99 -14.95 -13.08
CA ARG A 225 5.58 -15.24 -11.68
C ARG A 225 4.51 -16.32 -11.58
N SER A 226 3.63 -16.45 -12.58
CA SER A 226 2.58 -17.48 -12.61
C SER A 226 3.13 -18.92 -12.64
N SER A 227 4.39 -19.11 -13.01
CA SER A 227 5.02 -20.44 -13.02
C SER A 227 5.16 -21.04 -11.62
N ASP A 228 5.44 -20.22 -10.59
CA ASP A 228 5.60 -20.69 -9.21
C ASP A 228 4.25 -20.93 -8.53
N GLU A 229 3.26 -20.06 -8.74
CA GLU A 229 1.88 -20.28 -8.30
C GLU A 229 1.30 -21.56 -8.91
N TYR A 230 1.53 -21.78 -10.22
CA TYR A 230 1.11 -23.00 -10.90
C TYR A 230 1.76 -24.26 -10.29
N ARG A 231 3.06 -24.21 -9.98
CA ARG A 231 3.76 -25.32 -9.30
C ARG A 231 3.19 -25.57 -7.91
N ALA A 232 2.90 -24.52 -7.14
CA ALA A 232 2.32 -24.62 -5.80
C ALA A 232 0.91 -25.25 -5.84
N LEU A 233 0.04 -24.76 -6.74
CA LEU A 233 -1.30 -25.31 -6.95
C LEU A 233 -1.25 -26.77 -7.41
N LYS A 234 -0.36 -27.09 -8.37
CA LYS A 234 -0.17 -28.47 -8.83
C LYS A 234 0.30 -29.38 -7.69
N LYS A 235 1.20 -28.90 -6.82
CA LYS A 235 1.66 -29.65 -5.64
C LYS A 235 0.51 -29.90 -4.66
N GLU A 236 -0.30 -28.88 -4.38
CA GLU A 236 -1.46 -28.98 -3.50
C GLU A 236 -2.52 -29.94 -4.05
N VAL A 237 -2.86 -29.84 -5.34
CA VAL A 237 -3.79 -30.77 -6.01
C VAL A 237 -3.27 -32.19 -5.96
N ARG A 238 -1.98 -32.44 -6.23
CA ARG A 238 -1.38 -33.77 -6.10
C ARG A 238 -1.44 -34.29 -4.66
N GLY A 239 -1.26 -33.41 -3.67
CA GLY A 239 -1.41 -33.73 -2.25
C GLY A 239 -2.83 -34.17 -1.90
N ARG A 240 -3.85 -33.45 -2.38
CA ARG A 240 -5.28 -33.76 -2.14
C ARG A 240 -5.76 -35.01 -2.86
N LEU A 241 -5.22 -35.29 -4.05
CA LEU A 241 -5.55 -36.48 -4.83
C LEU A 241 -4.76 -37.74 -4.40
N GLY A 242 -4.02 -37.69 -3.29
CA GLY A 242 -3.36 -38.87 -2.73
C GLY A 242 -2.13 -39.35 -3.52
N PHE A 243 -1.56 -38.54 -4.41
CA PHE A 243 -0.36 -38.91 -5.18
C PHE A 243 0.95 -38.79 -4.37
N ARG A 244 0.86 -38.71 -3.04
CA ARG A 244 2.00 -38.93 -2.14
C ARG A 244 2.23 -40.44 -2.02
N ARG A 245 3.09 -40.98 -2.87
CA ARG A 245 3.94 -42.12 -2.49
C ARG A 245 5.25 -41.55 -1.94
#